data_AF-A0A384ZT48-F1
#
_entry.id   AF-A0A384ZT48-F1
#
_cell.length_a   1.000
_cell.length_b   1.000
_cell.length_c   1.000
_cell.angle_alpha   90.00
_cell.angle_beta   90.00
_cell.angle_gamma   90.00
#
_symmetry.space_group_name_H-M   'P 1'
#
loop_
_entity.id
_entity.type
_entity.pdbx_description
1 polymer ?
#
loop_
_entity_poly.entity_id
_entity_poly.type
_entity_poly.pdbx_seq_one_letter_code
_entity_poly.pdbx_strand_id
1 'polypeptide(L)'
;MDKIIITVVAIVLMIVFICQRISLIRKSKQQKDTLEVLQQNLIKFEKLISQNERGVYKRIDENRELLELLIRETPDLFESHGWIRGWFKSLDEYLLALSYEATLSEEESGIRVRPYPNVPGDTTPHKD
;
A
#
# COMPACT_ATOMS: atom_id res chain seq x y z
N MET A 1 -39.35 -25.14 -49.98
CA MET A 1 -38.69 -23.84 -49.77
C MET A 1 -38.55 -23.55 -48.27
N ASP A 2 -39.62 -23.76 -47.50
CA ASP A 2 -39.68 -23.47 -46.05
C ASP A 2 -38.64 -24.20 -45.20
N LYS A 3 -38.37 -25.49 -45.46
CA LYS A 3 -37.35 -26.25 -44.71
C LYS A 3 -35.94 -25.65 -44.82
N ILE A 4 -35.56 -25.20 -46.01
CA ILE A 4 -34.24 -24.58 -46.26
C ILE A 4 -34.14 -23.26 -45.50
N ILE A 5 -35.19 -22.43 -45.55
CA ILE A 5 -35.25 -21.15 -44.84
C ILE A 5 -35.13 -21.37 -43.32
N ILE A 6 -35.87 -22.34 -42.77
CA ILE A 6 -35.82 -22.68 -41.34
C ILE A 6 -34.40 -23.14 -40.93
N THR A 7 -33.77 -24.00 -41.73
CA THR A 7 -32.39 -24.45 -41.45
C THR A 7 -31.38 -23.30 -41.46
N VAL A 8 -31.47 -22.40 -42.44
CA VAL A 8 -30.56 -21.25 -42.53
C VAL A 8 -30.73 -20.31 -41.33
N VAL A 9 -31.98 -20.00 -40.94
CA VAL A 9 -32.26 -19.17 -39.76
C VAL A 9 -31.72 -19.82 -38.48
N ALA A 10 -31.93 -21.13 -38.31
CA ALA A 10 -31.42 -21.86 -37.15
C ALA A 10 -29.89 -21.81 -37.05
N ILE A 11 -29.19 -21.96 -38.18
CA ILE A 11 -27.71 -21.85 -38.23
C ILE A 11 -27.25 -20.46 -37.80
N VAL A 12 -27.88 -19.39 -38.32
CA VAL A 12 -27.53 -18.01 -37.96
C VAL A 12 -27.72 -17.76 -36.46
N LEU A 13 -28.84 -18.22 -35.89
CA LEU A 13 -29.12 -18.08 -34.47
C LEU A 13 -28.10 -18.85 -33.60
N MET A 14 -27.73 -20.07 -34.02
CA MET A 14 -26.69 -20.83 -33.33
C MET A 14 -25.33 -20.12 -33.37
N ILE A 15 -24.95 -19.54 -34.52
CA ILE A 15 -23.69 -18.78 -34.64
C ILE A 15 -23.71 -17.58 -33.68
N VAL A 16 -24.79 -16.79 -33.66
CA VAL A 16 -24.92 -15.64 -32.76
C VAL A 16 -24.82 -16.08 -31.30
N PHE A 17 -25.52 -17.15 -30.92
CA PHE A 17 -25.45 -17.69 -29.56
C PHE A 17 -24.02 -18.14 -29.19
N ILE A 18 -23.34 -18.87 -30.08
CA ILE A 18 -21.95 -19.31 -29.88
C ILE A 18 -21.03 -18.08 -29.72
N CYS A 19 -21.16 -17.07 -30.58
CA CYS A 19 -20.37 -15.83 -30.49
C CYS A 19 -20.58 -15.11 -29.14
N GLN A 20 -21.83 -15.00 -28.69
CA GLN A 20 -22.14 -14.40 -27.39
C GLN A 20 -21.50 -15.20 -26.24
N ARG A 21 -21.59 -16.53 -26.26
CA ARG A 21 -20.98 -17.40 -25.24
C ARG A 21 -19.45 -17.27 -25.23
N ILE A 22 -18.81 -17.27 -26.39
CA ILE A 22 -17.35 -17.06 -26.50
C ILE A 22 -16.96 -15.70 -25.92
N SER A 23 -17.72 -14.64 -26.23
CA SER A 23 -17.48 -13.30 -25.69
C SER A 23 -17.55 -13.26 -24.16
N LEU A 24 -18.56 -13.93 -23.57
CA LEU A 24 -18.71 -14.03 -22.11
C LEU A 24 -17.55 -14.79 -21.47
N ILE A 25 -17.13 -15.91 -22.07
CA ILE A 25 -15.99 -16.71 -21.60
C ILE A 25 -14.71 -15.87 -21.63
N ARG A 26 -14.47 -15.12 -22.71
CA ARG A 26 -13.31 -14.23 -22.82
C ARG A 26 -13.32 -13.15 -21.73
N LYS A 27 -14.46 -12.50 -21.48
CA LYS A 27 -14.60 -11.47 -20.44
C LYS A 27 -14.35 -12.05 -19.05
N SER A 28 -14.91 -13.23 -18.76
CA SER A 28 -14.68 -13.94 -17.50
C SER A 28 -13.20 -14.30 -17.30
N LYS A 29 -12.55 -14.82 -18.36
CA LYS A 29 -11.11 -15.09 -18.33
C LYS A 29 -10.29 -13.83 -18.07
N GLN A 30 -10.56 -12.73 -18.78
CA GLN A 30 -9.85 -11.47 -18.58
C GLN A 30 -10.00 -10.93 -17.15
N GLN A 31 -11.19 -11.06 -16.55
CA GLN A 31 -11.41 -10.68 -15.15
C GLN A 31 -10.59 -11.53 -14.19
N LYS A 32 -10.52 -12.86 -14.44
CA LYS A 32 -9.69 -13.77 -13.65
C LYS A 32 -8.21 -13.41 -13.76
N ASP A 33 -7.71 -13.21 -14.97
CA ASP A 33 -6.31 -12.84 -15.21
C ASP A 33 -5.96 -11.50 -14.51
N THR A 34 -6.89 -10.53 -14.54
CA THR A 34 -6.74 -9.24 -13.85
C THR A 34 -6.69 -9.42 -12.33
N LEU A 35 -7.56 -10.27 -11.77
CA LEU A 35 -7.59 -10.57 -10.34
C LEU A 35 -6.27 -11.21 -9.88
N GLU A 36 -5.74 -12.16 -10.65
CA GLU A 36 -4.46 -12.82 -10.35
C GLU A 36 -3.30 -11.81 -10.34
N VAL A 37 -3.25 -10.88 -11.30
CA VAL A 37 -2.23 -9.82 -11.35
C VAL A 37 -2.35 -8.88 -10.14
N LEU A 38 -3.57 -8.48 -9.77
CA LEU A 38 -3.80 -7.61 -8.61
C LEU A 38 -3.37 -8.29 -7.30
N GLN A 39 -3.72 -9.57 -7.12
CA GLN A 39 -3.27 -10.35 -5.97
C GLN A 39 -1.75 -10.42 -5.89
N GLN A 40 -1.09 -10.67 -7.03
CA GLN A 40 0.37 -10.74 -7.05
C GLN A 40 1.03 -9.39 -6.74
N ASN A 41 0.43 -8.28 -7.17
CA ASN A 41 0.91 -6.95 -6.85
C ASN A 41 0.73 -6.62 -5.36
N LEU A 42 -0.40 -6.99 -4.76
CA LEU A 42 -0.63 -6.81 -3.32
C LEU A 42 0.43 -7.54 -2.49
N ILE A 43 0.71 -8.81 -2.81
CA ILE A 43 1.76 -9.59 -2.12
C ILE A 43 3.13 -8.91 -2.25
N LYS A 44 3.45 -8.35 -3.44
CA LYS A 44 4.72 -7.63 -3.64
C LYS A 44 4.78 -6.35 -2.80
N PHE A 45 3.69 -5.59 -2.72
CA PHE A 45 3.63 -4.38 -1.91
C PHE A 45 3.73 -4.70 -0.41
N GLU A 46 2.98 -5.69 0.07
CA GLU A 46 3.05 -6.16 1.45
C GLU A 46 4.48 -6.55 1.82
N LYS A 47 5.16 -7.32 0.95
CA LYS A 47 6.56 -7.69 1.15
C LYS A 47 7.50 -6.48 1.15
N LEU A 48 7.25 -5.52 0.26
CA LEU A 48 8.05 -4.30 0.20
C LEU A 48 7.91 -3.48 1.50
N ILE A 49 6.70 -3.35 2.05
CA ILE A 49 6.46 -2.56 3.26
C ILE A 49 6.98 -3.29 4.51
N SER A 50 6.78 -4.61 4.59
CA SER A 50 7.13 -5.40 5.79
C SER A 50 8.58 -5.84 5.86
N GLN A 51 9.26 -6.05 4.73
CA GLN A 51 10.58 -6.70 4.70
C GLN A 51 11.67 -5.86 4.05
N ASN A 52 11.34 -4.90 3.19
CA ASN A 52 12.37 -4.09 2.54
C ASN A 52 13.14 -3.29 3.59
N GLU A 53 14.46 -3.45 3.62
CA GLU A 53 15.34 -2.78 4.59
C GLU A 53 14.85 -2.94 6.05
N ARG A 54 14.41 -4.15 6.42
CA ARG A 54 13.86 -4.51 7.74
C ARG A 54 12.48 -3.92 8.06
N GLY A 55 11.79 -3.35 7.07
CA GLY A 55 10.38 -3.02 7.14
C GLY A 55 10.06 -1.64 7.75
N VAL A 56 8.79 -1.26 7.63
CA VAL A 56 8.27 0.06 8.03
C VAL A 56 8.56 0.40 9.49
N TYR A 57 8.39 -0.55 10.42
CA TYR A 57 8.65 -0.30 11.84
C TYR A 57 10.12 -0.02 12.13
N LYS A 58 11.06 -0.63 11.38
CA LYS A 58 12.47 -0.28 11.52
C LYS A 58 12.72 1.15 11.05
N ARG A 59 12.07 1.56 9.97
CA ARG A 59 12.20 2.93 9.44
C ARG A 59 11.62 3.98 10.38
N ILE A 60 10.51 3.69 11.04
CA ILE A 60 9.97 4.57 12.09
C ILE A 60 10.98 4.69 13.24
N ASP A 61 11.49 3.57 13.74
CA ASP A 61 12.48 3.54 14.82
C ASP A 61 13.77 4.30 14.48
N GLU A 62 14.32 4.11 13.27
CA GLU A 62 15.50 4.82 12.79
C GLU A 62 15.26 6.32 12.59
N ASN A 63 14.07 6.70 12.10
CA ASN A 63 13.69 8.11 11.96
C ASN A 63 13.64 8.80 13.32
N ARG A 64 13.07 8.14 14.34
CA ARG A 64 13.03 8.63 15.72
C ARG A 64 14.42 8.67 16.35
N GLU A 65 15.27 7.66 16.10
CA GLU A 65 16.67 7.65 16.54
C GLU A 65 17.47 8.82 16.01
N LEU A 66 17.33 9.11 14.71
CA LEU A 66 18.01 10.22 14.09
C LEU A 66 17.55 11.55 14.68
N LEU A 67 16.24 11.69 14.92
CA LEU A 67 15.70 12.88 15.57
C LEU A 67 16.25 13.05 17.00
N GLU A 68 16.30 11.99 17.81
CA GLU A 68 16.91 11.99 19.14
C GLU A 68 18.37 12.44 19.09
N LEU A 69 19.14 11.91 18.13
CA LEU A 69 20.53 12.27 17.93
C LEU A 69 20.67 13.76 17.58
N LEU A 70 19.86 14.27 16.65
CA LEU A 70 19.91 15.67 16.25
C LEU A 70 19.52 16.61 17.39
N ILE A 71 18.53 16.24 18.20
CA ILE A 71 18.13 17.01 19.40
C ILE A 71 19.29 17.08 20.38
N ARG A 72 20.01 15.97 20.59
CA ARG A 72 21.12 15.89 21.54
C ARG A 72 22.37 16.61 21.07
N GLU A 73 22.77 16.40 19.81
CA GLU A 73 24.07 16.86 19.30
C GLU A 73 24.00 18.24 18.65
N THR A 74 22.85 18.64 18.12
CA THR A 74 22.69 19.89 17.35
C THR A 74 21.36 20.60 17.65
N PRO A 75 21.07 20.98 18.90
CA PRO A 75 19.78 21.59 19.27
C PRO A 75 19.52 22.92 18.54
N ASP A 76 20.54 23.74 18.33
CA ASP A 76 20.46 25.04 17.63
C ASP A 76 19.99 24.92 16.17
N LEU A 77 20.13 23.72 15.58
CA LEU A 77 19.63 23.42 14.26
C LEU A 77 18.11 23.63 14.20
N PHE A 78 17.38 23.31 15.27
CA PHE A 78 15.93 23.46 15.30
C PHE A 78 15.48 24.90 15.52
N GLU A 79 16.32 25.77 16.07
CA GLU A 79 16.04 27.21 16.18
C GLU A 79 16.16 27.89 14.82
N SER A 80 17.24 27.58 14.10
CA SER A 80 17.56 28.18 12.80
C SER A 80 16.78 27.53 11.63
N HIS A 81 16.46 26.24 11.72
CA HIS A 81 15.84 25.44 10.66
C HIS A 81 14.62 24.68 11.20
N GLY A 82 13.65 25.41 11.75
CA GLY A 82 12.46 24.83 12.37
C GLY A 82 11.62 23.91 11.47
N TRP A 83 11.75 24.01 10.14
CA TRP A 83 11.09 23.11 9.18
C TRP A 83 11.53 21.65 9.32
N ILE A 84 12.74 21.39 9.86
CA ILE A 84 13.24 20.04 10.11
C ILE A 84 12.32 19.28 11.07
N ARG A 85 11.75 19.96 12.08
CA ARG A 85 10.76 19.36 12.97
C ARG A 85 9.55 18.84 12.21
N GLY A 86 9.02 19.67 11.31
CA GLY A 86 7.88 19.32 10.47
C GLY A 86 8.18 18.16 9.53
N TRP A 87 9.40 18.08 9.00
CA TRP A 87 9.83 16.97 8.15
C TRP A 87 9.84 15.64 8.90
N PHE A 88 10.47 15.57 10.08
CA PHE A 88 10.48 14.35 10.89
C PHE A 88 9.07 13.92 11.31
N LYS A 89 8.24 14.89 11.74
CA LYS A 89 6.86 14.61 12.16
C LYS A 89 6.01 14.08 11.01
N SER A 90 6.08 14.75 9.85
CA SER A 90 5.33 14.32 8.67
C SER A 90 5.77 12.95 8.17
N LEU A 91 7.06 12.63 8.23
CA LEU A 91 7.57 11.32 7.85
C LEU A 91 7.11 10.23 8.84
N ASP A 92 7.13 10.53 10.14
CA ASP A 92 6.66 9.62 11.18
C ASP A 92 5.16 9.29 11.03
N GLU A 93 4.33 10.32 10.86
CA GLU A 93 2.89 10.18 10.62
C GLU A 93 2.61 9.39 9.34
N TYR A 94 3.35 9.64 8.26
CA TYR A 94 3.23 8.91 7.00
C TYR A 94 3.57 7.42 7.17
N LEU A 95 4.66 7.09 7.85
CA LEU A 95 5.09 5.70 8.04
C LEU A 95 4.16 4.95 9.01
N LEU A 96 3.64 5.61 10.04
CA LEU A 96 2.62 5.04 10.92
C LEU A 96 1.33 4.73 10.15
N ALA A 97 0.83 5.68 9.35
CA ALA A 97 -0.33 5.45 8.49
C ALA A 97 -0.10 4.29 7.51
N LEU A 98 1.09 4.21 6.92
CA LEU A 98 1.47 3.10 6.04
C LEU A 98 1.44 1.75 6.76
N SER A 99 1.95 1.67 7.99
CA SER A 99 1.92 0.44 8.79
C SER A 99 0.48 0.01 9.13
N TYR A 100 -0.38 0.97 9.45
CA TYR A 100 -1.79 0.73 9.77
C TYR A 100 -2.58 0.21 8.56
N GLU A 101 -2.46 0.87 7.41
CA GLU A 101 -3.13 0.47 6.17
C GLU A 101 -2.61 -0.87 5.64
N ALA A 102 -1.33 -1.17 5.85
CA ALA A 102 -0.73 -2.46 5.51
C ALA A 102 -1.10 -3.57 6.51
N THR A 103 -1.91 -3.28 7.54
CA THR A 103 -2.31 -4.22 8.60
C THR A 103 -1.14 -4.94 9.27
N LEU A 104 0.01 -4.26 9.35
CA LEU A 104 1.19 -4.79 10.01
C LEU A 104 1.08 -4.57 11.51
N SER A 105 1.69 -5.47 12.30
CA SER A 105 1.83 -5.28 13.74
C SER A 105 3.30 -5.16 14.15
N GLU A 106 3.57 -4.32 15.16
CA GLU A 106 4.90 -4.24 15.76
C GLU A 106 5.36 -5.61 16.29
N GLU A 107 4.42 -6.38 16.82
CA GLU A 107 4.65 -7.71 17.40
C GLU A 107 5.19 -8.71 16.36
N GLU A 108 4.58 -8.75 15.17
CA GLU A 108 5.05 -9.59 14.05
C GLU A 108 6.39 -9.11 13.49
N SER A 109 6.67 -7.80 13.57
CA SER A 109 7.94 -7.25 13.10
C SER A 109 9.12 -7.55 14.03
N GLY A 110 8.83 -7.87 15.30
CA GLY A 110 9.85 -8.02 16.36
C GLY A 110 10.59 -6.72 16.68
N ILE A 111 10.13 -5.58 16.17
CA ILE A 111 10.72 -4.25 16.41
C ILE A 111 9.77 -3.49 17.32
N ARG A 112 10.27 -3.15 18.50
CA ARG A 112 9.58 -2.22 19.40
C ARG A 112 9.95 -0.80 19.01
N VAL A 113 8.99 -0.03 18.51
CA VAL A 113 9.24 1.35 18.10
C VAL A 113 9.34 2.25 19.34
N ARG A 114 10.40 3.09 19.39
CA ARG A 114 10.55 4.11 20.44
C ARG A 114 9.44 5.16 20.37
N PRO A 115 8.98 5.77 21.48
CA PRO A 115 8.06 6.90 21.43
C PRO A 115 8.60 8.05 20.57
N TYR A 116 7.71 8.88 20.03
CA TYR A 116 8.15 10.05 19.29
C TYR A 116 8.88 11.04 20.23
N PRO A 117 10.09 11.52 19.90
CA PRO A 117 10.89 12.37 20.79
C PRO A 117 10.25 13.73 21.06
N ASN A 118 10.45 14.27 22.27
CA ASN A 118 10.09 15.66 22.59
C ASN A 118 11.04 16.62 21.88
N VAL A 119 10.54 17.34 20.88
CA VAL A 119 11.37 18.21 20.04
C VAL A 119 11.40 19.65 20.59
N PRO A 120 12.57 20.29 20.72
CA PRO A 120 12.66 21.68 21.18
C PRO A 120 11.82 22.65 20.33
N GLY A 121 10.97 23.43 21.00
CA GLY A 121 10.06 24.38 20.36
C GLY A 121 8.80 23.75 19.75
N ASP A 122 8.58 22.44 19.94
CA ASP A 122 7.29 21.81 19.64
C ASP A 122 6.34 22.01 20.83
N THR A 123 5.18 22.61 20.58
CA THR A 123 4.11 22.81 21.58
C THR A 123 2.99 21.78 21.43
N THR A 124 3.09 20.84 20.50
CA THR A 124 2.07 19.79 20.35
C THR A 124 2.19 18.77 21.50
N PRO A 125 1.12 18.49 22.25
CA PRO A 125 1.16 17.43 23.23
C PRO A 125 1.29 16.07 22.54
N HIS A 126 2.37 15.34 22.82
CA HIS A 126 2.52 13.95 22.42
C HIS A 126 1.72 13.10 23.41
N LYS A 127 0.77 12.29 22.91
CA LYS A 127 0.09 11.30 23.73
C LYS A 127 0.99 10.07 23.82
N ASP A 128 1.31 9.69 25.06
CA ASP A 128 1.94 8.42 25.41
C ASP A 128 1.12 7.21 24.94
#